data_AF-A0A972YIJ9-F1
#
_entry.id   AF-A0A972YIJ9-F1
#
_cell.length_a   1.000
_cell.length_b   1.000
_cell.length_c   1.000
_cell.angle_alpha   90.00
_cell.angle_beta   90.00
_cell.angle_gamma   90.00
#
_symmetry.space_group_name_H-M   'P 1'
#
loop_
_entity.id
_entity.type
_entity.pdbx_description
1 polymer ?
#
loop_
_entity_poly.entity_id
_entity_poly.type
_entity_poly.pdbx_seq_one_letter_code
_entity_poly.pdbx_strand_id
1 'polypeptide(L)'
;MLEKILNYCFAKSKQPVLFKDLLVANSRFNEGLQVDNIKLGYRLKIGRAYIVYLLYATLVVLPMALIAHTTFANLDSHASILASIVFTATVFILFNFFKVWLKDRMASKVIEESWMIHFPFFEYKEYKYKVEEIFQKAMKEEVVKKDLQRYVLDSLVED
;
A
#
# COMPACT_ATOMS: atom_id res chain seq x y z
N MET A 1 -0.74 10.96 -11.29
CA MET A 1 -1.91 11.25 -10.43
C MET A 1 -1.82 10.50 -9.09
N LEU A 2 -1.64 9.17 -9.09
CA LEU A 2 -1.47 8.35 -7.88
C LEU A 2 -0.42 8.90 -6.91
N GLU A 3 0.74 9.30 -7.43
CA GLU A 3 1.81 9.82 -6.59
C GLU A 3 1.39 11.04 -5.74
N LYS A 4 0.62 11.96 -6.33
CA LYS A 4 0.08 13.12 -5.63
C LYS A 4 -0.89 12.70 -4.53
N ILE A 5 -1.71 11.68 -4.78
CA ILE A 5 -2.63 11.09 -3.80
C ILE A 5 -1.85 10.48 -2.63
N LEU A 6 -0.82 9.68 -2.92
CA LEU A 6 0.02 9.07 -1.90
C LEU A 6 0.73 10.12 -1.05
N ASN A 7 1.36 11.12 -1.68
CA ASN A 7 2.04 12.21 -0.98
C ASN A 7 1.07 13.07 -0.14
N TYR A 8 -0.20 13.19 -0.56
CA TYR A 8 -1.24 13.86 0.22
C TYR A 8 -1.70 13.02 1.41
N CYS A 9 -2.03 11.75 1.18
CA CYS A 9 -2.64 10.85 2.16
C CYS A 9 -1.67 10.33 3.22
N PHE A 10 -0.36 10.44 3.03
CA PHE A 10 0.63 9.88 3.95
C PHE A 10 1.61 10.94 4.47
N ALA A 11 2.10 10.72 5.68
CA ALA A 11 3.37 11.31 6.14
C ALA A 11 4.48 10.31 5.86
N LYS A 12 5.61 10.78 5.33
CA LYS A 12 6.82 9.97 5.12
C LYS A 12 7.98 10.56 5.94
N SER A 13 8.79 9.68 6.52
CA SER A 13 10.01 10.04 7.22
C SER A 13 11.05 10.57 6.24
N LYS A 14 11.89 11.48 6.71
CA LYS A 14 13.07 11.95 5.98
C LYS A 14 14.25 10.99 6.10
N GLN A 15 14.23 10.09 7.08
CA GLN A 15 15.29 9.12 7.30
C GLN A 15 15.18 7.98 6.28
N PRO A 16 16.31 7.45 5.79
CA PRO A 16 16.31 6.29 4.91
C PRO A 16 15.81 5.05 5.66
N VAL A 17 15.12 4.15 4.94
CA VAL A 17 14.71 2.85 5.47
C VAL A 17 15.96 2.02 5.74
N LEU A 18 16.01 1.33 6.88
CA LEU A 18 17.12 0.46 7.23
C LEU A 18 17.18 -0.73 6.26
N PHE A 19 18.40 -1.16 5.90
CA PHE A 19 18.63 -2.26 4.96
C PHE A 19 17.84 -3.53 5.33
N LYS A 20 17.95 -3.98 6.59
CA LYS A 20 17.20 -5.14 7.08
C LYS A 20 15.69 -4.96 7.00
N ASP A 21 15.19 -3.76 7.32
CA ASP A 21 13.75 -3.49 7.28
C ASP A 21 13.23 -3.46 5.84
N LEU A 22 14.03 -2.98 4.88
CA LEU A 22 13.76 -3.11 3.45
C LEU A 22 13.67 -4.58 3.03
N LEU A 23 14.63 -5.43 3.42
CA LEU A 23 14.62 -6.85 3.04
C LEU A 23 13.39 -7.59 3.58
N VAL A 24 13.05 -7.36 4.86
CA VAL A 24 11.85 -7.93 5.47
C VAL A 24 10.58 -7.42 4.80
N ALA A 25 10.53 -6.12 4.49
CA ALA A 25 9.41 -5.53 3.78
C ALA A 25 9.25 -6.10 2.37
N ASN A 26 10.34 -6.25 1.64
CA ASN A 26 10.35 -6.80 0.28
C ASN A 26 9.84 -8.25 0.26
N SER A 27 10.36 -9.11 1.14
CA SER A 27 9.91 -10.51 1.21
C SER A 27 8.42 -10.61 1.54
N ARG A 28 7.95 -9.89 2.56
CA ARG A 28 6.51 -9.85 2.88
C ARG A 28 5.66 -9.32 1.73
N PHE A 29 6.13 -8.28 1.05
CA PHE A 29 5.41 -7.69 -0.07
C PHE A 29 5.32 -8.64 -1.27
N ASN A 30 6.38 -9.39 -1.55
CA ASN A 30 6.41 -10.42 -2.58
C ASN A 30 5.46 -11.59 -2.27
N GLU A 31 5.30 -11.95 -0.99
CA GLU A 31 4.32 -12.94 -0.52
C GLU A 31 2.87 -12.41 -0.48
N GLY A 32 2.64 -11.13 -0.80
CA GLY A 32 1.31 -10.51 -0.71
C GLY A 32 0.85 -10.24 0.72
N LEU A 33 1.78 -10.25 1.69
CA LEU A 33 1.49 -9.96 3.09
C LEU A 33 1.56 -8.47 3.41
N GLN A 34 0.86 -8.07 4.46
CA GLN A 34 0.90 -6.69 4.93
C GLN A 34 2.28 -6.34 5.50
N VAL A 35 2.81 -5.21 5.03
CA VAL A 35 4.12 -4.70 5.45
C VAL A 35 4.00 -3.78 6.67
N ASP A 36 5.07 -3.70 7.48
CA ASP A 36 5.14 -2.79 8.62
C ASP A 36 5.46 -1.35 8.17
N ASN A 37 4.42 -0.52 8.14
CA ASN A 37 4.50 0.88 7.72
C ASN A 37 5.44 1.72 8.60
N ILE A 38 5.58 1.40 9.90
CA ILE A 38 6.40 2.18 10.82
C ILE A 38 7.88 1.98 10.49
N LYS A 39 8.27 0.73 10.22
CA LYS A 39 9.64 0.39 9.78
C LYS A 39 9.99 0.97 8.41
N LEU A 40 9.01 1.02 7.51
CA LEU A 40 9.14 1.73 6.23
C LEU A 40 9.03 3.26 6.38
N GLY A 41 8.85 3.78 7.59
CA GLY A 41 8.88 5.21 7.85
C GLY A 41 7.72 5.99 7.26
N TYR A 42 6.52 5.40 7.13
CA TYR A 42 5.34 6.14 6.67
C TYR A 42 4.10 5.88 7.52
N ARG A 43 3.19 6.87 7.53
CA ARG A 43 1.93 6.80 8.28
C ARG A 43 0.78 7.36 7.46
N LEU A 44 -0.34 6.64 7.42
CA LEU A 44 -1.57 7.11 6.79
C LEU A 44 -2.20 8.24 7.61
N LYS A 45 -2.52 9.36 6.97
CA LYS A 45 -3.37 10.43 7.50
C LYS A 45 -4.81 10.12 7.14
N ILE A 46 -5.51 9.45 8.05
CA ILE A 46 -6.84 8.88 7.78
C ILE A 46 -7.85 9.91 7.28
N GLY A 47 -7.88 11.12 7.85
CA GLY A 47 -8.78 12.18 7.38
C GLY A 47 -8.53 12.60 5.93
N ARG A 48 -7.27 12.63 5.49
CA ARG A 48 -6.93 12.93 4.09
C ARG A 48 -7.34 11.79 3.15
N ALA A 49 -7.22 10.55 3.60
CA ALA A 49 -7.71 9.40 2.85
C ALA A 49 -9.24 9.44 2.68
N TYR A 50 -9.98 9.84 3.72
CA TYR A 50 -11.43 10.06 3.62
C TYR A 50 -11.78 11.15 2.61
N ILE A 51 -11.08 12.29 2.61
CA ILE A 51 -11.33 13.36 1.63
C ILE A 51 -11.16 12.84 0.20
N VAL A 52 -10.05 12.17 -0.09
CA VAL A 52 -9.81 11.60 -1.43
C VAL A 52 -10.88 10.56 -1.79
N TYR A 53 -11.22 9.68 -0.84
CA TYR A 53 -12.25 8.67 -1.06
C TYR A 53 -13.62 9.29 -1.35
N LEU A 54 -14.03 10.28 -0.56
CA LEU A 54 -15.31 10.95 -0.74
C LEU A 54 -15.38 11.67 -2.09
N LEU A 55 -14.30 12.30 -2.54
CA LEU A 55 -14.26 12.90 -3.88
C LEU A 55 -14.50 11.84 -4.97
N TYR A 56 -13.84 10.70 -4.90
CA TYR A 56 -14.08 9.59 -5.86
C TYR A 56 -15.48 8.99 -5.72
N ALA A 57 -15.94 8.76 -4.50
CA ALA A 57 -17.26 8.22 -4.23
C ALA A 57 -18.34 9.15 -4.77
N THR A 58 -18.28 10.45 -4.50
CA THR A 58 -19.22 11.46 -5.00
C THR A 58 -19.26 11.50 -6.53
N LEU A 59 -18.12 11.37 -7.22
CA LEU A 59 -18.08 11.32 -8.68
C LEU A 59 -18.84 10.12 -9.28
N VAL A 60 -18.95 9.01 -8.53
CA VAL A 60 -19.68 7.81 -8.96
C VAL A 60 -21.12 7.83 -8.46
N VAL A 61 -21.31 8.23 -7.20
CA VAL A 61 -22.60 8.22 -6.49
C VAL A 61 -23.54 9.29 -7.03
N LEU A 62 -23.06 10.49 -7.36
CA LEU A 62 -23.95 11.55 -7.86
C LEU A 62 -24.63 11.18 -9.19
N PRO A 63 -23.91 10.74 -10.24
CA PRO A 63 -24.56 10.30 -11.47
C PRO A 63 -25.52 9.13 -11.24
N MET A 64 -25.11 8.16 -10.42
CA MET A 64 -25.95 7.02 -10.07
C MET A 64 -27.24 7.46 -9.37
N ALA A 65 -27.15 8.39 -8.43
CA ALA A 65 -28.28 8.95 -7.71
C ALA A 65 -29.22 9.72 -8.64
N LEU A 66 -28.70 10.50 -9.59
CA LEU A 66 -29.53 11.22 -10.57
C LEU A 66 -30.34 10.28 -11.46
N ILE A 67 -29.73 9.19 -11.93
CA ILE A 67 -30.41 8.16 -12.73
C ILE A 67 -31.45 7.41 -11.88
N ALA A 68 -31.07 7.05 -10.66
CA ALA A 68 -31.95 6.29 -9.78
C ALA A 68 -33.06 7.15 -9.15
N HIS A 69 -32.93 8.48 -9.15
CA HIS A 69 -33.90 9.38 -8.55
C HIS A 69 -35.32 9.16 -9.09
N THR A 70 -35.47 8.99 -10.40
CA THR A 70 -36.80 8.76 -11.02
C THR A 70 -37.41 7.42 -10.60
N THR A 71 -36.59 6.40 -10.36
CA THR A 71 -37.04 5.09 -9.87
C THR A 71 -37.41 5.12 -8.39
N PHE A 72 -36.66 5.88 -7.58
CA PHE A 72 -36.90 5.98 -6.13
C PHE A 72 -38.03 6.96 -5.78
N ALA A 73 -38.33 7.94 -6.64
CA ALA A 73 -39.39 8.93 -6.39
C ALA A 73 -40.79 8.31 -6.20
N ASN A 74 -41.03 7.13 -6.76
CA ASN A 74 -42.31 6.41 -6.66
C ASN A 74 -42.26 5.23 -5.67
N LEU A 75 -41.15 5.04 -4.95
CA LEU A 75 -40.95 3.93 -4.03
C LEU A 75 -41.57 4.23 -2.66
N ASP A 76 -42.06 3.20 -1.96
CA ASP A 76 -42.49 3.32 -0.57
C ASP A 76 -41.37 3.88 0.32
N SER A 77 -41.74 4.70 1.30
CA SER A 77 -40.78 5.40 2.16
C SER A 77 -39.96 4.45 3.04
N HIS A 78 -40.55 3.35 3.52
CA HIS A 78 -39.82 2.35 4.31
C HIS A 78 -38.78 1.62 3.44
N ALA A 79 -39.17 1.25 2.21
CA ALA A 79 -38.26 0.63 1.26
C ALA A 79 -37.10 1.58 0.88
N SER A 80 -37.38 2.88 0.72
CA SER A 80 -36.39 3.90 0.43
C SER A 80 -35.39 4.09 1.57
N ILE A 81 -35.85 4.09 2.83
CA ILE A 81 -34.98 4.15 4.01
C ILE A 81 -34.05 2.93 4.05
N LEU A 82 -34.60 1.72 3.86
CA LEU A 82 -33.79 0.49 3.86
C LEU A 82 -32.73 0.50 2.76
N ALA A 83 -33.10 0.92 1.55
CA ALA A 83 -32.17 1.05 0.43
C ALA A 83 -31.04 2.05 0.75
N SER A 84 -31.37 3.20 1.34
CA SER A 84 -30.39 4.22 1.74
C SER A 84 -29.40 3.72 2.80
N ILE A 85 -29.86 2.94 3.79
CA ILE A 85 -29.00 2.34 4.81
C ILE A 85 -28.00 1.36 4.17
N VAL A 86 -28.48 0.44 3.33
CA VAL A 86 -27.63 -0.55 2.64
C VAL A 86 -26.62 0.14 1.73
N PHE A 87 -27.07 1.13 0.97
CA PHE A 87 -26.22 1.92 0.10
C PHE A 87 -25.12 2.63 0.88
N THR A 88 -25.48 3.33 1.95
CA THR A 88 -24.54 4.05 2.82
C THR A 88 -23.52 3.10 3.44
N ALA A 89 -23.97 1.96 3.97
CA ALA A 89 -23.08 0.93 4.51
C ALA A 89 -22.09 0.41 3.46
N THR A 90 -22.56 0.17 2.23
CA THR A 90 -21.72 -0.27 1.11
C THR A 90 -20.63 0.75 0.80
N VAL A 91 -20.96 2.04 0.74
CA VAL A 91 -19.98 3.12 0.54
C VAL A 91 -18.93 3.13 1.66
N PHE A 92 -19.28 2.89 2.93
CA PHE A 92 -18.28 2.82 4.00
C PHE A 92 -17.45 1.52 3.97
N ILE A 93 -18.03 0.39 3.55
CA ILE A 93 -17.29 -0.86 3.37
C ILE A 93 -16.21 -0.69 2.29
N LEU A 94 -16.57 -0.06 1.16
CA LEU A 94 -15.64 0.21 0.06
C LEU A 94 -14.46 1.10 0.49
N PHE A 95 -14.64 1.99 1.47
CA PHE A 95 -13.52 2.75 2.03
C PHE A 95 -12.47 1.85 2.69
N ASN A 96 -12.86 0.73 3.31
CA ASN A 96 -11.89 -0.18 3.92
C ASN A 96 -10.98 -0.81 2.87
N PHE A 97 -11.53 -1.23 1.73
CA PHE A 97 -10.76 -1.72 0.60
C PHE A 97 -9.86 -0.65 0.00
N PHE A 98 -10.40 0.57 -0.19
CA PHE A 98 -9.60 1.72 -0.65
C PHE A 98 -8.42 2.03 0.27
N LYS A 99 -8.63 1.96 1.59
CA LYS A 99 -7.59 2.18 2.60
C LYS A 99 -6.49 1.11 2.55
N VAL A 100 -6.83 -0.16 2.35
CA VAL A 100 -5.84 -1.24 2.17
C VAL A 100 -5.06 -1.00 0.88
N TRP A 101 -5.76 -0.79 -0.23
CA TRP A 101 -5.14 -0.50 -1.52
C TRP A 101 -4.17 0.70 -1.46
N LEU A 102 -4.55 1.79 -0.78
CA LEU A 102 -3.65 2.95 -0.59
C LEU A 102 -2.36 2.59 0.16
N LYS A 103 -2.46 1.74 1.19
CA LYS A 103 -1.29 1.29 1.96
C LYS A 103 -0.37 0.45 1.11
N ASP A 104 -0.91 -0.48 0.32
CA ASP A 104 -0.11 -1.36 -0.55
C ASP A 104 0.62 -0.55 -1.62
N ARG A 105 -0.05 0.44 -2.21
CA ARG A 105 0.57 1.37 -3.17
C ARG A 105 1.68 2.20 -2.54
N MET A 106 1.51 2.63 -1.29
CA MET A 106 2.57 3.34 -0.57
C MET A 106 3.72 2.40 -0.20
N ALA A 107 3.45 1.17 0.22
CA ALA A 107 4.46 0.16 0.52
C ALA A 107 5.35 -0.10 -0.70
N SER A 108 4.75 -0.41 -1.86
CA SER A 108 5.48 -0.61 -3.13
C SER A 108 6.38 0.58 -3.45
N LYS A 109 5.82 1.79 -3.40
CA LYS A 109 6.56 3.02 -3.67
C LYS A 109 7.77 3.17 -2.75
N VAL A 110 7.60 2.97 -1.44
CA VAL A 110 8.67 3.15 -0.47
C VAL A 110 9.73 2.04 -0.57
N ILE A 111 9.31 0.80 -0.85
CA ILE A 111 10.23 -0.32 -1.09
C ILE A 111 11.08 -0.02 -2.33
N GLU A 112 10.46 0.36 -3.45
CA GLU A 112 11.15 0.72 -4.70
C GLU A 112 12.12 1.91 -4.50
N GLU A 113 11.68 2.98 -3.82
CA GLU A 113 12.53 4.13 -3.53
C GLU A 113 13.71 3.77 -2.61
N SER A 114 13.49 2.93 -1.61
CA SER A 114 14.54 2.48 -0.69
C SER A 114 15.48 1.48 -1.36
N TRP A 115 14.97 0.69 -2.30
CA TRP A 115 15.75 -0.23 -3.09
C TRP A 115 16.81 0.48 -3.90
N MET A 116 16.46 1.58 -4.59
CA MET A 116 17.43 2.38 -5.36
C MET A 116 18.57 2.94 -4.50
N ILE A 117 18.36 3.09 -3.19
CA ILE A 117 19.40 3.56 -2.26
C ILE A 117 20.35 2.42 -1.89
N HIS A 118 19.82 1.24 -1.58
CA HIS A 118 20.62 0.11 -1.09
C HIS A 118 21.19 -0.77 -2.20
N PHE A 119 20.56 -0.77 -3.37
CA PHE A 119 20.88 -1.60 -4.54
C PHE A 119 20.89 -0.76 -5.82
N PRO A 120 21.74 0.27 -5.94
CA PRO A 120 21.70 1.23 -7.06
C PRO A 120 21.97 0.60 -8.43
N PHE A 121 22.66 -0.54 -8.48
CA PHE A 121 23.02 -1.24 -9.72
C PHE A 121 22.10 -2.42 -10.06
N PHE A 122 21.13 -2.75 -9.19
CA PHE A 122 20.24 -3.90 -9.38
C PHE A 122 18.80 -3.40 -9.51
N GLU A 123 18.16 -3.61 -10.66
CA GLU A 123 16.79 -3.15 -10.86
C GLU A 123 15.81 -3.91 -9.95
N TYR A 124 14.95 -3.17 -9.23
CA TYR A 124 13.99 -3.77 -8.30
C TYR A 124 13.15 -4.88 -8.94
N LYS A 125 12.61 -4.64 -10.14
CA LYS A 125 11.67 -5.57 -10.79
C LYS A 125 12.30 -6.91 -11.12
N GLU A 126 13.58 -6.91 -11.46
CA GLU A 126 14.33 -8.10 -11.83
C GLU A 126 14.85 -8.83 -10.59
N TYR A 127 15.39 -8.09 -9.62
CA TYR A 127 16.14 -8.67 -8.51
C TYR A 127 15.33 -8.87 -7.22
N LYS A 128 14.10 -8.36 -7.12
CA LYS A 128 13.31 -8.43 -5.86
C LYS A 128 13.09 -9.86 -5.34
N TYR A 129 12.96 -10.85 -6.21
CA TYR A 129 12.79 -12.25 -5.81
C TYR A 129 14.14 -12.94 -5.52
N LYS A 130 15.18 -12.65 -6.31
CA LYS A 130 16.55 -13.15 -6.07
C LYS A 130 17.08 -12.69 -4.70
N VAL A 131 16.93 -11.40 -4.39
CA VAL A 131 17.34 -10.84 -3.09
C VAL A 131 16.53 -11.41 -1.94
N GLU A 132 15.25 -11.69 -2.15
CA GLU A 132 14.43 -12.38 -1.15
C GLU A 132 14.98 -13.78 -0.85
N GLU A 133 15.31 -14.56 -1.88
CA GLU A 133 15.91 -15.89 -1.70
C GLU A 133 17.22 -15.84 -0.92
N ILE A 134 18.13 -14.93 -1.32
CA ILE A 134 19.41 -14.70 -0.62
C ILE A 134 19.17 -14.27 0.83
N PHE A 135 18.20 -13.38 1.07
CA PHE A 135 17.85 -12.94 2.41
C PHE A 135 17.33 -14.10 3.28
N GLN A 136 16.47 -14.96 2.72
CA GLN A 136 15.97 -16.14 3.43
C GLN A 136 17.09 -17.14 3.73
N LYS A 137 18.05 -17.31 2.82
CA LYS A 137 19.27 -18.11 3.07
C LYS A 137 20.10 -17.51 4.20
N ALA A 138 20.36 -16.21 4.18
CA ALA A 138 21.08 -15.51 5.24
C ALA A 138 20.42 -15.66 6.62
N MET A 139 19.08 -15.64 6.66
CA MET A 139 18.33 -15.87 7.89
C MET A 139 18.43 -17.32 8.40
N LYS A 140 18.45 -18.31 7.51
CA LYS A 140 18.67 -19.73 7.87
C LYS A 140 20.09 -20.01 8.37
N GLU A 141 21.07 -19.31 7.81
CA GLU A 141 22.48 -19.38 8.22
C GLU A 141 22.81 -18.50 9.44
N GLU A 142 21.79 -17.87 10.04
CA GLU A 142 21.91 -16.98 11.20
C GLU A 142 22.97 -15.87 11.03
N VAL A 143 23.08 -15.33 9.81
CA VAL A 143 24.04 -14.27 9.48
C VAL A 143 23.83 -13.07 10.41
N VAL A 144 24.92 -12.64 11.06
CA VAL A 144 24.90 -11.54 12.01
C VAL A 144 24.40 -10.27 11.31
N LYS A 145 23.53 -9.51 11.98
CA LYS A 145 22.90 -8.29 11.43
C LYS A 145 23.90 -7.30 10.82
N LYS A 146 25.11 -7.21 11.37
CA LYS A 146 26.18 -6.32 10.90
C LYS A 146 26.73 -6.74 9.53
N ASP A 147 26.76 -8.03 9.26
CA ASP A 147 27.33 -8.61 8.05
C ASP A 147 26.28 -8.91 6.98
N LEU A 148 24.99 -8.84 7.33
CA LEU A 148 23.86 -9.11 6.44
C LEU A 148 23.93 -8.33 5.11
N GLN A 149 24.29 -7.05 5.17
CA GLN A 149 24.38 -6.24 3.95
C GLN A 149 25.50 -6.72 3.04
N ARG A 150 26.66 -7.04 3.62
CA ARG A 150 27.80 -7.57 2.86
C ARG A 150 27.44 -8.92 2.24
N TYR A 151 26.89 -9.84 3.04
CA TYR A 151 26.47 -11.17 2.59
C TYR A 151 25.53 -11.11 1.38
N VAL A 152 24.49 -10.26 1.45
CA VAL A 152 23.50 -10.13 0.37
C VAL A 152 24.13 -9.55 -0.90
N LEU A 153 24.99 -8.54 -0.77
CA LEU A 153 25.65 -7.91 -1.93
C LEU A 153 26.68 -8.84 -2.57
N ASP A 154 27.49 -9.55 -1.78
CA ASP A 154 28.47 -10.50 -2.29
C ASP A 154 27.77 -11.64 -3.05
N SER A 155 26.70 -12.20 -2.47
CA SER A 155 25.89 -13.25 -3.10
C SER A 155 25.24 -12.80 -4.41
N LEU A 156 24.92 -11.51 -4.55
CA LEU A 156 24.35 -10.96 -5.79
C LEU A 156 25.36 -10.83 -6.93
N VAL A 157 26.65 -10.72 -6.62
CA VAL A 157 27.74 -10.55 -7.59
C VAL A 157 28.35 -11.88 -8.00
N GLU A 158 28.35 -12.87 -7.10
CA GLU A 158 28.85 -14.22 -7.37
C GLU A 158 27.93 -15.05 -8.30
N ASP A 159 26.64 -14.70 -8.38
CA ASP A 159 25.64 -15.27 -9.30
C ASP A 159 25.46 -14.44 -10.58
#